data_AF-A0AAN7SDU5-F1
#
_entry.id   AF-A0AAN7SDU5-F1
#
_cell.length_a   1.000
_cell.length_b   1.000
_cell.length_c   1.000
_cell.angle_alpha   90.00
_cell.angle_beta   90.00
_cell.angle_gamma   90.00
#
_symmetry.space_group_name_H-M   'P 1'
#
loop_
_entity.id
_entity.type
_entity.pdbx_description
1 polymer ?
#
loop_
_entity_poly.entity_id
_entity_poly.type
_entity_poly.pdbx_seq_one_letter_code
_entity_poly.pdbx_strand_id
1 'polypeptide(L)'
;MNDQQELPETQNEARGILKKMQMLDTVMLTEMWSIILVRCNETSKSLQSASFRLDVALKLVDSLTTFVKNQRDKFEMYETTSKQIYPDFEYKTNTTRSRQSSSRLTFFDGATEDIQFQGREKFRTEVYIPIIDTLIATTFEGLRSTTEFVRIFTKFYVNDVNEKELLVECGHFKHYLFQMLGDHIPIYDMYNLLKSNNLVEMFSNVEIAFRIFLSLMVTNASGERSFSKLKLNKNELRNSMCQERLKCLSLMSIENDLLQEIDFNDVIEDFALQKSRRKPV
;
A
#
# COMPACT_ATOMS: atom_id res chain seq x y z
N MET A 1 -32.99 21.09 2.34
CA MET A 1 -33.10 20.42 1.02
C MET A 1 -34.29 20.90 0.18
N ASN A 2 -34.97 22.01 0.53
CA ASN A 2 -35.94 22.66 -0.35
C ASN A 2 -35.45 24.09 -0.64
N ASP A 3 -34.26 24.20 -1.21
CA ASP A 3 -33.79 25.49 -1.70
C ASP A 3 -34.44 25.73 -3.07
N GLN A 4 -35.57 26.45 -3.06
CA GLN A 4 -36.36 26.72 -4.27
C GLN A 4 -35.63 27.62 -5.28
N GLN A 5 -34.44 28.11 -4.93
CA GLN A 5 -33.60 28.96 -5.78
C GLN A 5 -32.68 28.17 -6.73
N GLU A 6 -32.51 26.86 -6.50
CA GLU A 6 -31.62 26.01 -7.30
C GLU A 6 -32.29 25.42 -8.54
N LEU A 7 -31.48 25.07 -9.55
CA LEU A 7 -31.93 24.47 -10.80
C LEU A 7 -32.72 23.16 -10.56
N PRO A 8 -33.84 22.90 -11.28
CA PRO A 8 -34.64 21.70 -11.12
C PRO A 8 -33.85 20.40 -11.31
N GLU A 9 -32.83 20.40 -12.17
CA GLU A 9 -31.92 19.27 -12.38
C GLU A 9 -31.11 18.98 -11.11
N THR A 10 -30.50 20.00 -10.52
CA THR A 10 -29.73 19.89 -9.27
C THR A 10 -30.60 19.41 -8.11
N GLN A 11 -31.84 19.89 -8.02
CA GLN A 11 -32.80 19.41 -7.02
C GLN A 11 -33.16 17.93 -7.22
N ASN A 12 -33.35 17.50 -8.47
CA ASN A 12 -33.64 16.10 -8.79
C ASN A 12 -32.45 15.19 -8.53
N GLU A 13 -31.24 15.63 -8.85
CA GLU A 13 -30.01 14.90 -8.57
C GLU A 13 -29.79 14.74 -7.06
N ALA A 14 -29.92 15.82 -6.29
CA ALA A 14 -29.83 15.79 -4.83
C ALA A 14 -30.87 14.87 -4.20
N ARG A 15 -32.13 14.90 -4.68
CA ARG A 15 -33.18 13.96 -4.25
C ARG A 15 -32.85 12.52 -4.61
N GLY A 16 -32.24 12.28 -5.77
CA GLY A 16 -31.78 10.96 -6.19
C GLY A 16 -30.67 10.42 -5.28
N ILE A 17 -29.71 11.26 -4.91
CA ILE A 17 -28.64 10.91 -3.96
C ILE A 17 -29.21 10.63 -2.58
N LEU A 18 -30.13 11.48 -2.09
CA LEU A 18 -30.80 11.28 -0.81
C LEU A 18 -31.50 9.92 -0.75
N LYS A 19 -32.25 9.56 -1.80
CA LYS A 19 -32.90 8.24 -1.88
C LYS A 19 -31.90 7.09 -1.83
N LYS A 20 -30.73 7.23 -2.46
CA LYS A 20 -29.66 6.21 -2.37
C LYS A 20 -29.07 6.13 -0.96
N MET A 21 -28.86 7.26 -0.31
CA MET A 21 -28.36 7.32 1.08
C MET A 21 -29.35 6.72 2.07
N GLN A 22 -30.65 6.80 1.79
CA GLN A 22 -31.75 6.24 2.59
C GLN A 22 -32.00 4.74 2.35
N MET A 23 -31.12 4.04 1.63
CA MET A 23 -31.20 2.59 1.48
C MET A 23 -30.44 1.90 2.60
N LEU A 24 -30.99 0.78 3.10
CA LEU A 24 -30.35 0.00 4.15
C LEU A 24 -28.95 -0.47 3.73
N ASP A 25 -28.78 -0.85 2.46
CA ASP A 25 -27.50 -1.19 1.82
C ASP A 25 -26.43 -0.12 2.09
N THR A 26 -26.77 1.16 1.91
CA THR A 26 -25.83 2.28 2.04
C THR A 26 -25.43 2.48 3.48
N VAL A 27 -26.39 2.43 4.42
CA VAL A 27 -26.10 2.56 5.85
C VAL A 27 -25.17 1.44 6.31
N MET A 28 -25.49 0.18 5.99
CA MET A 28 -24.67 -0.97 6.35
C MET A 28 -23.25 -0.86 5.76
N LEU A 29 -23.12 -0.44 4.50
CA LEU A 29 -21.81 -0.22 3.89
C LEU A 29 -21.04 0.90 4.57
N THR A 30 -21.69 2.02 4.91
CA THR A 30 -21.01 3.12 5.61
C THR A 30 -20.51 2.72 6.99
N GLU A 31 -21.29 1.93 7.73
CA GLU A 31 -20.90 1.44 9.04
C GLU A 31 -19.71 0.47 8.93
N MET A 32 -19.80 -0.52 8.05
CA MET A 32 -18.72 -1.47 7.77
C MET A 32 -17.43 -0.75 7.36
N TRP A 33 -17.52 0.16 6.39
CA TRP A 33 -16.35 0.91 5.91
C TRP A 33 -15.78 1.83 6.97
N SER A 34 -16.59 2.45 7.82
CA SER A 34 -16.08 3.28 8.91
C SER A 34 -15.16 2.49 9.85
N ILE A 35 -15.56 1.28 10.23
CA ILE A 35 -14.80 0.40 11.11
C ILE A 35 -13.51 -0.09 10.43
N ILE A 36 -13.62 -0.52 9.17
CA ILE A 36 -12.46 -1.01 8.41
C ILE A 36 -11.44 0.11 8.17
N LEU A 37 -11.89 1.27 7.68
CA LEU A 37 -11.01 2.38 7.32
C LEU A 37 -10.32 3.00 8.53
N VAL A 38 -11.01 3.11 9.68
CA VAL A 38 -10.37 3.58 10.92
C VAL A 38 -9.22 2.66 11.30
N ARG A 39 -9.43 1.35 11.29
CA ARG A 39 -8.38 0.39 11.64
C ARG A 39 -7.25 0.37 10.62
N CYS A 40 -7.55 0.46 9.32
CA CYS A 40 -6.54 0.59 8.27
C CYS A 40 -5.71 1.86 8.45
N ASN A 41 -6.34 2.99 8.79
CA ASN A 41 -5.65 4.26 9.02
C ASN A 41 -4.74 4.21 10.25
N GLU A 42 -5.19 3.62 11.36
CA GLU A 42 -4.36 3.39 12.56
C GLU A 42 -3.12 2.56 12.24
N THR A 43 -3.30 1.44 11.53
CA THR A 43 -2.20 0.60 11.09
C THR A 43 -1.26 1.37 10.16
N SER A 44 -1.80 2.11 9.18
CA SER A 44 -1.01 2.92 8.24
C SER A 44 -0.18 3.97 8.95
N LYS A 45 -0.76 4.72 9.90
CA LYS A 45 -0.03 5.70 10.72
C LYS A 45 1.07 5.04 11.55
N SER A 46 0.80 3.86 12.09
CA SER A 46 1.79 3.10 12.87
C SER A 46 2.97 2.65 12.00
N LEU A 47 2.69 2.17 10.77
CA LEU A 47 3.71 1.78 9.78
C LEU A 47 4.58 2.96 9.32
N GLN A 48 4.03 4.19 9.33
CA GLN A 48 4.72 5.42 8.91
C GLN A 48 5.56 6.07 10.02
N SER A 49 5.64 5.47 11.22
CA SER A 49 6.43 6.01 12.32
C SER A 49 7.95 5.91 12.04
N ALA A 50 8.73 6.93 12.45
CA ALA A 50 10.12 7.09 12.07
C ALA A 50 11.10 6.03 12.64
N SER A 51 10.70 5.31 13.70
CA SER A 51 11.46 4.22 14.31
C SER A 51 10.61 2.96 14.26
N PHE A 52 10.65 2.29 13.10
CA PHE A 52 9.74 1.17 12.87
C PHE A 52 10.49 -0.09 12.42
N ARG A 53 10.37 -1.14 13.23
CA ARG A 53 11.00 -2.44 12.96
C ARG A 53 10.08 -3.30 12.08
N LEU A 54 10.65 -4.01 11.12
CA LEU A 54 9.89 -4.83 10.17
C LEU A 54 9.12 -5.98 10.85
N ASP A 55 9.65 -6.55 11.94
CA ASP A 55 8.96 -7.60 12.69
C ASP A 55 7.65 -7.10 13.31
N VAL A 56 7.63 -5.85 13.78
CA VAL A 56 6.41 -5.18 14.26
C VAL A 56 5.49 -4.84 13.07
N ALA A 57 6.05 -4.46 11.92
CA ALA A 57 5.31 -4.23 10.67
C ALA A 57 4.47 -5.42 10.25
N LEU A 58 5.11 -6.60 10.19
CA LEU A 58 4.47 -7.84 9.78
C LEU A 58 3.35 -8.23 10.75
N LYS A 59 3.60 -8.11 12.06
CA LYS A 59 2.58 -8.36 13.10
C LYS A 59 1.38 -7.41 12.99
N LEU A 60 1.61 -6.13 12.66
CA LEU A 60 0.52 -5.17 12.45
C LEU A 60 -0.30 -5.49 11.20
N VAL A 61 0.36 -5.85 10.09
CA VAL A 61 -0.32 -6.26 8.85
C VAL A 61 -1.08 -7.57 9.06
N ASP A 62 -0.52 -8.55 9.78
CA ASP A 62 -1.21 -9.79 10.13
C ASP A 62 -2.40 -9.58 11.06
N SER A 63 -2.27 -8.67 12.02
CA SER A 63 -3.37 -8.24 12.88
C SER A 63 -4.49 -7.59 12.06
N LEU A 64 -4.14 -6.71 11.12
CA LEU A 64 -5.11 -6.06 10.23
C LEU A 64 -5.78 -7.08 9.30
N THR A 65 -5.02 -8.03 8.76
CA THR A 65 -5.55 -9.12 7.91
C THR A 65 -6.57 -9.96 8.68
N THR A 66 -6.21 -10.38 9.90
CA THR A 66 -7.09 -11.16 10.77
C THR A 66 -8.34 -10.35 11.15
N PHE A 67 -8.18 -9.07 11.43
CA PHE A 67 -9.30 -8.17 11.73
C PHE A 67 -10.30 -8.07 10.56
N VAL A 68 -9.82 -7.88 9.32
CA VAL A 68 -10.67 -7.82 8.13
C VAL A 68 -11.37 -9.15 7.87
N LYS A 69 -10.66 -10.27 8.01
CA LYS A 69 -11.25 -11.62 7.92
C LYS A 69 -12.41 -11.79 8.89
N ASN A 70 -12.24 -11.33 10.13
CA ASN A 70 -13.28 -11.38 11.15
C ASN A 70 -14.47 -10.45 10.87
N GLN A 71 -14.36 -9.51 9.93
CA GLN A 71 -15.53 -8.73 9.52
C GLN A 71 -16.49 -9.56 8.68
N ARG A 72 -16.03 -10.58 7.95
CA ARG A 72 -16.86 -11.40 7.05
C ARG A 72 -18.06 -12.05 7.74
N ASP A 73 -17.93 -12.40 9.00
CA ASP A 73 -18.99 -13.08 9.78
C ASP A 73 -19.88 -12.09 10.55
N LYS A 74 -19.58 -10.78 10.53
CA LYS A 74 -20.30 -9.75 11.31
C LYS A 74 -21.47 -9.12 10.57
N PHE A 75 -21.95 -9.74 9.51
CA PHE A 75 -23.07 -9.22 8.71
C PHE A 75 -24.31 -8.90 9.57
N GLU A 76 -24.67 -9.80 10.48
CA GLU A 76 -25.85 -9.64 11.35
C GLU A 76 -25.71 -8.48 12.34
N MET A 77 -24.48 -8.24 12.82
CA MET A 77 -24.19 -7.09 13.68
C MET A 77 -24.46 -5.78 12.93
N TYR A 78 -23.97 -5.64 11.70
CA TYR A 78 -24.21 -4.45 10.89
C TYR A 78 -25.69 -4.27 10.54
N GLU A 79 -26.39 -5.36 10.24
CA GLU A 79 -27.82 -5.32 9.92
C GLU A 79 -28.64 -4.84 11.12
N THR A 80 -28.34 -5.36 12.32
CA THR A 80 -29.05 -5.01 13.55
C THR A 80 -28.78 -3.57 13.97
N THR A 81 -27.52 -3.10 13.95
CA THR A 81 -27.19 -1.70 14.26
C THR A 81 -27.86 -0.75 13.26
N SER A 82 -27.80 -1.05 11.97
CA SER A 82 -28.41 -0.22 10.94
C SER A 82 -29.93 -0.12 11.09
N LYS A 83 -30.62 -1.24 11.40
CA LYS A 83 -32.07 -1.25 11.64
C LYS A 83 -32.48 -0.61 12.97
N GLN A 84 -31.62 -0.61 13.98
CA GLN A 84 -31.87 0.11 15.24
C GLN A 84 -31.87 1.63 15.02
N ILE A 85 -30.97 2.13 14.17
CA ILE A 85 -30.85 3.56 13.88
C ILE A 85 -31.91 3.99 12.85
N TYR A 86 -32.17 3.16 11.83
CA TYR A 86 -33.12 3.46 10.75
C TYR A 86 -34.06 2.28 10.49
N PRO A 87 -35.14 2.12 11.27
CA PRO A 87 -36.06 0.98 11.15
C PRO A 87 -36.83 0.95 9.82
N ASP A 88 -37.10 2.14 9.26
CA ASP A 88 -37.93 2.31 8.06
C ASP A 88 -37.14 2.10 6.75
N PHE A 89 -35.83 1.87 6.83
CA PHE A 89 -34.99 1.69 5.64
C PHE A 89 -35.01 0.24 5.19
N GLU A 90 -35.30 0.04 3.91
CA GLU A 90 -35.32 -1.28 3.29
C GLU A 90 -34.11 -1.51 2.37
N TYR A 91 -33.88 -2.78 2.04
CA TYR A 91 -32.90 -3.17 1.02
C TYR A 91 -33.29 -2.61 -0.34
N LYS A 92 -32.28 -2.16 -1.11
CA LYS A 92 -32.49 -1.57 -2.45
C LYS A 92 -33.26 -2.51 -3.40
N THR A 93 -32.98 -3.80 -3.30
CA THR A 93 -33.58 -4.87 -4.10
C THR A 93 -35.05 -5.13 -3.79
N ASN A 94 -35.55 -4.72 -2.62
CA ASN A 94 -36.97 -4.80 -2.28
C ASN A 94 -37.75 -3.61 -2.86
N THR A 95 -37.12 -2.45 -3.01
CA THR A 95 -37.74 -1.22 -3.50
C THR A 95 -37.61 -1.02 -5.02
N THR A 96 -36.75 -1.77 -5.69
CA THR A 96 -36.57 -1.71 -7.14
C THR A 96 -37.10 -2.94 -7.86
N ARG A 97 -37.96 -2.71 -8.87
CA ARG A 97 -38.47 -3.78 -9.73
C ARG A 97 -37.31 -4.31 -10.59
N SER A 98 -36.92 -5.57 -10.40
CA SER A 98 -35.99 -6.24 -11.30
C SER A 98 -36.63 -6.38 -12.68
N ARG A 99 -35.95 -5.90 -13.72
CA ARG A 99 -36.41 -6.06 -15.11
C ARG A 99 -36.03 -7.48 -15.53
N GLN A 100 -37.01 -8.38 -15.65
CA GLN A 100 -36.75 -9.72 -16.20
C GLN A 100 -36.29 -9.56 -17.66
N SER A 101 -35.05 -9.96 -17.93
CA SER A 101 -34.55 -10.06 -19.30
C SER A 101 -35.28 -11.25 -19.94
N SER A 102 -35.96 -11.03 -21.06
CA SER A 102 -36.52 -12.15 -21.81
C SER A 102 -35.37 -12.98 -22.40
N SER A 103 -35.06 -14.12 -21.79
CA SER A 103 -34.19 -15.12 -22.40
C SER A 103 -35.00 -15.88 -23.45
N ARG A 104 -34.40 -16.08 -24.63
CA ARG A 104 -35.01 -16.88 -25.69
C ARG A 104 -34.75 -18.36 -25.34
N LEU A 105 -35.68 -18.99 -24.63
CA LEU A 105 -35.61 -20.41 -24.29
C LEU A 105 -35.51 -21.25 -25.57
N THR A 106 -34.46 -22.06 -25.68
CA THR A 106 -34.35 -23.09 -26.72
C THR A 106 -34.98 -24.41 -26.21
N PHE A 107 -35.39 -25.32 -27.12
CA PHE A 107 -36.07 -26.57 -26.76
C PHE A 107 -35.31 -27.48 -25.77
N PHE A 108 -33.99 -27.28 -25.64
CA PHE A 108 -33.13 -28.02 -24.72
C PHE A 108 -32.81 -27.29 -23.40
N ASP A 109 -33.21 -26.03 -23.25
CA ASP A 109 -33.07 -25.32 -21.98
C ASP A 109 -34.17 -25.80 -21.02
N GLY A 110 -33.82 -26.76 -20.16
CA GLY A 110 -34.68 -27.15 -19.05
C GLY A 110 -35.08 -25.92 -18.23
N ALA A 111 -36.31 -25.90 -17.70
CA ALA A 111 -36.81 -24.83 -16.85
C ALA A 111 -35.93 -24.74 -15.58
N THR A 112 -34.92 -23.89 -15.63
CA THR A 112 -34.15 -23.50 -14.46
C THR A 112 -34.95 -22.39 -13.79
N GLU A 113 -35.53 -22.69 -12.63
CA GLU A 113 -36.10 -21.65 -11.78
C GLU A 113 -34.94 -20.75 -11.32
N ASP A 114 -34.88 -19.53 -11.83
CA ASP A 114 -33.97 -18.51 -11.32
C ASP A 114 -34.23 -18.35 -9.81
N ILE A 115 -33.26 -18.73 -8.98
CA ILE A 115 -33.33 -18.54 -7.53
C ILE A 115 -33.31 -17.03 -7.26
N GLN A 116 -34.49 -16.44 -7.05
CA GLN A 116 -34.59 -15.05 -6.62
C GLN A 116 -34.27 -14.95 -5.13
N PHE A 117 -33.02 -14.60 -4.82
CA PHE A 117 -32.63 -14.25 -3.46
C PHE A 117 -33.44 -13.07 -2.93
N GLN A 118 -33.93 -13.18 -1.69
CA GLN A 118 -34.52 -12.04 -0.97
C GLN A 118 -33.49 -10.91 -0.84
N GLY A 119 -33.94 -9.65 -0.70
CA GLY A 119 -33.05 -8.49 -0.74
C GLY A 119 -31.87 -8.55 0.24
N ARG A 120 -32.07 -9.17 1.41
CA ARG A 120 -31.05 -9.48 2.41
C ARG A 120 -29.95 -10.41 1.88
N GLU A 121 -30.33 -11.59 1.38
CA GLU A 121 -29.37 -12.61 0.91
C GLU A 121 -28.65 -12.15 -0.34
N LYS A 122 -29.35 -11.43 -1.23
CA LYS A 122 -28.76 -10.83 -2.41
C LYS A 122 -27.68 -9.82 -2.04
N PHE A 123 -27.95 -8.90 -1.13
CA PHE A 123 -26.97 -7.94 -0.64
C PHE A 123 -25.79 -8.63 0.07
N ARG A 124 -26.05 -9.66 0.88
CA ARG A 124 -25.00 -10.42 1.56
C ARG A 124 -24.05 -11.12 0.58
N THR A 125 -24.59 -11.83 -0.40
CA THR A 125 -23.83 -12.71 -1.29
C THR A 125 -23.19 -11.94 -2.46
N GLU A 126 -23.87 -10.93 -3.01
CA GLU A 126 -23.37 -10.20 -4.19
C GLU A 126 -22.54 -8.96 -3.83
N VAL A 127 -22.71 -8.40 -2.63
CA VAL A 127 -22.06 -7.13 -2.25
C VAL A 127 -21.16 -7.30 -1.04
N TYR A 128 -21.72 -7.69 0.11
CA TYR A 128 -20.98 -7.69 1.37
C TYR A 128 -19.80 -8.66 1.39
N ILE A 129 -20.05 -9.95 1.09
CA ILE A 129 -18.99 -10.97 1.08
C ILE A 129 -17.93 -10.66 0.01
N PRO A 130 -18.30 -10.35 -1.26
CA PRO A 130 -17.31 -10.02 -2.28
C PRO A 130 -16.45 -8.80 -1.95
N ILE A 131 -16.98 -7.76 -1.29
CA ILE A 131 -16.17 -6.61 -0.86
C ILE A 131 -15.08 -7.05 0.11
N ILE A 132 -15.41 -7.88 1.10
CA ILE A 132 -14.44 -8.33 2.11
C ILE A 132 -13.43 -9.29 1.47
N ASP A 133 -13.89 -10.23 0.64
CA ASP A 133 -13.03 -11.21 -0.03
C ASP A 133 -12.06 -10.52 -1.02
N THR A 134 -12.52 -9.53 -1.78
CA THR A 134 -11.65 -8.73 -2.66
C THR A 134 -10.65 -7.91 -1.86
N LEU A 135 -11.05 -7.33 -0.72
CA LEU A 135 -10.14 -6.59 0.13
C LEU A 135 -9.05 -7.51 0.71
N ILE A 136 -9.40 -8.72 1.15
CA ILE A 136 -8.44 -9.73 1.62
C ILE A 136 -7.46 -10.13 0.51
N ALA A 137 -7.97 -10.48 -0.67
CA ALA A 137 -7.16 -10.94 -1.79
C ALA A 137 -6.19 -9.85 -2.29
N THR A 138 -6.70 -8.61 -2.45
CA THR A 138 -5.91 -7.51 -3.04
C THR A 138 -4.91 -6.88 -2.07
N THR A 139 -5.28 -6.72 -0.80
CA THR A 139 -4.45 -5.95 0.15
C THR A 139 -3.59 -6.82 1.06
N PHE A 140 -3.99 -8.08 1.33
CA PHE A 140 -3.33 -8.89 2.36
C PHE A 140 -2.70 -10.19 1.85
N GLU A 141 -3.27 -10.84 0.84
CA GLU A 141 -2.66 -12.04 0.26
C GLU A 141 -1.50 -11.73 -0.71
N GLY A 142 -1.55 -10.58 -1.39
CA GLY A 142 -0.45 -10.09 -2.23
C GLY A 142 0.87 -9.85 -1.47
N LEU A 143 0.82 -9.65 -0.14
CA LEU A 143 2.00 -9.49 0.72
C LEU A 143 2.58 -10.81 1.26
N ARG A 144 1.86 -11.94 1.15
CA ARG A 144 2.17 -13.16 1.91
C ARG A 144 2.92 -14.24 1.14
N SER A 145 2.95 -14.17 -0.19
CA SER A 145 3.73 -15.14 -0.93
C SER A 145 5.20 -14.74 -0.91
N THR A 146 6.00 -15.44 -0.08
CA THR A 146 7.46 -15.27 -0.06
C THR A 146 8.07 -15.46 -1.45
N THR A 147 7.46 -16.31 -2.29
CA THR A 147 7.89 -16.50 -3.67
C THR A 147 7.54 -15.31 -4.56
N GLU A 148 6.38 -14.68 -4.40
CA GLU A 148 6.06 -13.45 -5.15
C GLU A 148 6.91 -12.27 -4.67
N PHE A 149 7.21 -12.16 -3.38
CA PHE A 149 8.15 -11.15 -2.89
C PHE A 149 9.54 -11.37 -3.47
N VAL A 150 10.07 -12.60 -3.41
CA VAL A 150 11.37 -12.93 -4.02
C VAL A 150 11.36 -12.63 -5.52
N ARG A 151 10.28 -12.95 -6.24
CA ARG A 151 10.13 -12.66 -7.67
C ARG A 151 10.08 -11.16 -7.97
N ILE A 152 9.37 -10.38 -7.17
CA ILE A 152 9.33 -8.92 -7.31
C ILE A 152 10.70 -8.34 -6.99
N PHE A 153 11.34 -8.78 -5.91
CA PHE A 153 12.65 -8.34 -5.48
C PHE A 153 13.73 -8.63 -6.53
N THR A 154 13.78 -9.85 -7.06
CA THR A 154 14.72 -10.23 -8.12
C THR A 154 14.45 -9.48 -9.42
N LYS A 155 13.20 -9.12 -9.71
CA LYS A 155 12.87 -8.26 -10.86
C LYS A 155 13.43 -6.84 -10.74
N PHE A 156 13.55 -6.31 -9.52
CA PHE A 156 14.18 -5.00 -9.30
C PHE A 156 15.71 -5.07 -9.25
N TYR A 157 16.26 -6.18 -8.75
CA TYR A 157 17.70 -6.39 -8.53
C TYR A 157 18.25 -7.55 -9.38
N VAL A 158 17.88 -7.59 -10.67
CA VAL A 158 18.21 -8.69 -11.61
C VAL A 158 19.72 -8.93 -11.72
N ASN A 159 20.51 -7.86 -11.59
CA ASN A 159 21.96 -7.92 -11.71
C ASN A 159 22.67 -8.29 -10.39
N ASP A 160 21.97 -8.17 -9.26
CA ASP A 160 22.56 -8.35 -7.93
C ASP A 160 22.17 -9.69 -7.29
N VAL A 161 21.02 -10.27 -7.67
CA VAL A 161 20.46 -11.47 -7.00
C VAL A 161 19.82 -12.44 -7.98
N ASN A 162 20.16 -13.73 -7.84
CA ASN A 162 19.55 -14.82 -8.61
C ASN A 162 18.30 -15.38 -7.91
N GLU A 163 17.14 -15.37 -8.59
CA GLU A 163 15.85 -15.80 -8.03
C GLU A 163 15.86 -17.25 -7.52
N LYS A 164 16.42 -18.18 -8.31
CA LYS A 164 16.37 -19.61 -7.98
C LYS A 164 17.30 -19.94 -6.81
N GLU A 165 18.48 -19.34 -6.79
CA GLU A 165 19.47 -19.53 -5.73
C GLU A 165 19.00 -18.87 -4.44
N LEU A 166 18.47 -17.63 -4.51
CA LEU A 166 17.93 -16.93 -3.35
C LEU A 166 16.81 -17.72 -2.67
N LEU A 167 15.90 -18.34 -3.43
CA LEU A 167 14.81 -19.11 -2.86
C LEU A 167 15.32 -20.33 -2.07
N VAL A 168 16.32 -21.03 -2.61
CA VAL A 168 16.95 -22.19 -1.98
C VAL A 168 17.77 -21.78 -0.76
N GLU A 169 18.59 -20.74 -0.90
CA GLU A 169 19.39 -20.19 0.21
C GLU A 169 18.51 -19.71 1.36
N CYS A 170 17.41 -18.99 1.08
CA CYS A 170 16.44 -18.58 2.09
C CYS A 170 15.84 -19.78 2.84
N GLY A 171 15.56 -20.88 2.13
CA GLY A 171 15.06 -22.12 2.74
C GLY A 171 16.09 -22.76 3.68
N HIS A 172 17.33 -22.91 3.22
CA HIS A 172 18.42 -23.47 4.01
C HIS A 172 18.80 -22.58 5.21
N PHE A 173 18.87 -21.27 5.01
CA PHE A 173 19.18 -20.31 6.05
C PHE A 173 18.09 -20.27 7.13
N LYS A 174 16.81 -20.35 6.73
CA LYS A 174 15.69 -20.49 7.69
C LYS A 174 15.83 -21.72 8.56
N HIS A 175 16.20 -22.86 7.99
CA HIS A 175 16.41 -24.09 8.75
C HIS A 175 17.58 -23.96 9.74
N TYR A 176 18.70 -23.38 9.29
CA TYR A 176 19.86 -23.11 10.12
C TYR A 176 19.54 -22.20 11.32
N LEU A 177 18.77 -21.13 11.09
CA LEU A 177 18.34 -20.22 12.15
C LEU A 177 17.42 -20.88 13.17
N PHE A 178 16.47 -21.68 12.69
CA PHE A 178 15.54 -22.43 13.55
C PHE A 178 16.28 -23.39 14.48
N GLN A 179 17.37 -24.00 14.00
CA GLN A 179 18.20 -24.91 14.79
C GLN A 179 19.06 -24.18 15.83
N MET A 180 19.48 -22.94 15.57
CA MET A 180 20.45 -22.23 16.40
C MET A 180 19.83 -21.31 17.46
N LEU A 181 18.71 -20.64 17.17
CA LEU A 181 18.23 -19.50 17.98
C LEU A 181 16.72 -19.44 18.22
N GLY A 182 15.94 -20.41 17.73
CA GLY A 182 14.48 -20.45 17.91
C GLY A 182 13.71 -19.46 17.03
N ASP A 183 12.43 -19.23 17.34
CA ASP A 183 11.56 -18.34 16.57
C ASP A 183 11.72 -16.86 16.97
N HIS A 184 11.77 -15.99 15.95
CA HIS A 184 11.89 -14.51 16.02
C HIS A 184 13.25 -13.92 16.43
N ILE A 185 14.17 -13.87 15.47
CA ILE A 185 15.44 -13.14 15.59
C ILE A 185 15.35 -11.82 14.81
N PRO A 186 15.80 -10.68 15.36
CA PRO A 186 15.89 -9.43 14.61
C PRO A 186 16.81 -9.57 13.39
N ILE A 187 16.44 -8.97 12.26
CA ILE A 187 17.19 -9.08 10.99
C ILE A 187 18.64 -8.63 11.12
N TYR A 188 18.90 -7.60 11.95
CA TYR A 188 20.25 -7.13 12.22
C TYR A 188 21.11 -8.19 12.92
N ASP A 189 20.53 -8.92 13.88
CA ASP A 189 21.23 -10.00 14.59
C ASP A 189 21.44 -11.21 13.67
N MET A 190 20.49 -11.49 12.77
CA MET A 190 20.65 -12.52 11.73
C MET A 190 21.83 -12.18 10.79
N TYR A 191 21.96 -10.90 10.40
CA TYR A 191 23.07 -10.43 9.55
C TYR A 191 24.42 -10.51 10.28
N ASN A 192 24.47 -10.11 11.56
CA ASN A 192 25.68 -10.22 12.37
C ASN A 192 26.09 -11.69 12.58
N LEU A 193 25.14 -12.59 12.76
CA LEU A 193 25.39 -14.03 12.88
C LEU A 193 25.95 -14.63 11.59
N LEU A 194 25.43 -14.19 10.44
CA LEU A 194 25.91 -14.59 9.12
C LEU A 194 27.39 -14.16 8.94
N LYS A 195 27.75 -12.95 9.42
CA LYS A 195 29.14 -12.47 9.42
C LYS A 195 30.03 -13.18 10.45
N SER A 196 29.57 -13.35 11.69
CA SER A 196 30.38 -13.94 12.75
C SER A 196 30.73 -15.40 12.49
N ASN A 197 29.85 -16.12 11.79
CA ASN A 197 30.02 -17.53 11.48
C ASN A 197 30.66 -17.77 10.10
N ASN A 198 31.16 -16.73 9.42
CA ASN A 198 31.74 -16.79 8.07
C ASN A 198 30.82 -17.49 7.03
N LEU A 199 29.50 -17.32 7.15
CA LEU A 199 28.52 -17.94 6.25
C LEU A 199 28.24 -17.10 5.00
N VAL A 200 28.96 -16.00 4.82
CA VAL A 200 28.83 -15.08 3.67
C VAL A 200 29.06 -15.78 2.34
N GLU A 201 30.02 -16.71 2.28
CA GLU A 201 30.31 -17.46 1.05
C GLU A 201 29.25 -18.53 0.75
N MET A 202 28.59 -19.07 1.79
CA MET A 202 27.57 -20.10 1.64
C MET A 202 26.19 -19.51 1.30
N PHE A 203 25.93 -18.27 1.69
CA PHE A 203 24.67 -17.56 1.49
C PHE A 203 24.89 -16.16 0.92
N SER A 204 25.52 -16.09 -0.26
CA SER A 204 25.89 -14.83 -0.90
C SER A 204 24.68 -14.01 -1.34
N ASN A 205 23.64 -14.66 -1.90
CA ASN A 205 22.41 -13.97 -2.31
C ASN A 205 21.63 -13.45 -1.10
N VAL A 206 21.61 -14.19 0.01
CA VAL A 206 20.97 -13.76 1.26
C VAL A 206 21.73 -12.59 1.91
N GLU A 207 23.07 -12.58 1.85
CA GLU A 207 23.87 -11.46 2.36
C GLU A 207 23.58 -10.16 1.58
N ILE A 208 23.54 -10.24 0.25
CA ILE A 208 23.19 -9.11 -0.62
C ILE A 208 21.76 -8.65 -0.32
N ALA A 209 20.82 -9.58 -0.18
CA ALA A 209 19.43 -9.26 0.17
C ALA A 209 19.34 -8.57 1.54
N PHE A 210 20.09 -9.02 2.55
CA PHE A 210 20.14 -8.34 3.85
C PHE A 210 20.76 -6.95 3.76
N ARG A 211 21.81 -6.76 2.97
CA ARG A 211 22.44 -5.46 2.79
C ARG A 211 21.51 -4.46 2.10
N ILE A 212 20.81 -4.90 1.06
CA ILE A 212 19.76 -4.12 0.40
C ILE A 212 18.64 -3.82 1.41
N PHE A 213 18.17 -4.82 2.14
CA PHE A 213 17.10 -4.66 3.12
C PHE A 213 17.46 -3.68 4.24
N LEU A 214 18.66 -3.77 4.81
CA LEU A 214 19.13 -2.89 5.88
C LEU A 214 19.44 -1.46 5.39
N SER A 215 19.68 -1.27 4.09
CA SER A 215 19.85 0.06 3.49
C SER A 215 18.53 0.68 3.02
N LEU A 216 17.47 -0.11 2.88
CA LEU A 216 16.12 0.37 2.59
C LEU A 216 15.44 0.88 3.88
N MET A 217 15.27 2.20 3.98
CA MET A 217 14.45 2.78 5.05
C MET A 217 12.97 2.41 4.85
N VAL A 218 12.32 1.90 5.91
CA VAL A 218 10.86 1.62 5.90
C VAL A 218 10.04 2.90 5.69
N THR A 219 10.56 4.04 6.15
CA THR A 219 9.93 5.35 6.00
C THR A 219 10.83 6.31 5.22
N ASN A 220 10.35 6.76 4.06
CA ASN A 220 10.96 7.77 3.21
C ASN A 220 10.92 9.20 3.81
N ALA A 221 10.81 9.38 5.13
CA ALA A 221 10.75 10.73 5.71
C ALA A 221 11.97 11.59 5.32
N SER A 222 13.14 10.95 5.14
CA SER A 222 14.35 11.61 4.63
C SER A 222 14.20 12.04 3.18
N GLY A 223 13.74 11.16 2.27
CA GLY A 223 13.54 11.56 0.87
C GLY A 223 12.37 12.51 0.68
N GLU A 224 11.31 12.45 1.50
CA GLU A 224 10.23 13.45 1.52
C GLU A 224 10.73 14.84 1.95
N ARG A 225 11.67 14.91 2.90
CA ARG A 225 12.37 16.15 3.28
C ARG A 225 13.21 16.66 2.11
N SER A 226 13.93 15.78 1.41
CA SER A 226 14.69 16.11 0.20
C SER A 226 13.79 16.60 -0.94
N PHE A 227 12.62 16.00 -1.15
CA PHE A 227 11.63 16.46 -2.13
C PHE A 227 10.97 17.79 -1.73
N SER A 228 10.80 18.04 -0.43
CA SER A 228 10.34 19.33 0.07
C SER A 228 11.35 20.44 -0.21
N LYS A 229 12.65 20.15 -0.05
CA LYS A 229 13.74 21.07 -0.46
C LYS A 229 13.81 21.25 -1.97
N LEU A 230 13.66 20.17 -2.74
CA LEU A 230 13.57 20.23 -4.21
C LEU A 230 12.41 21.12 -4.67
N LYS A 231 11.25 21.03 -4.01
CA LYS A 231 10.09 21.87 -4.28
C LYS A 231 10.39 23.35 -4.06
N LEU A 232 11.12 23.71 -3.00
CA LEU A 232 11.60 25.09 -2.78
C LEU A 232 12.56 25.53 -3.89
N ASN A 233 13.55 24.71 -4.23
CA ASN A 233 14.50 24.98 -5.32
C ASN A 233 13.78 25.18 -6.68
N LYS A 234 12.66 24.49 -6.89
CA LYS A 234 11.85 24.58 -8.11
C LYS A 234 10.89 25.78 -8.12
N ASN A 235 10.25 26.11 -6.99
CA ASN A 235 9.27 27.19 -6.89
C ASN A 235 9.91 28.58 -6.77
N GLU A 236 10.97 28.74 -5.97
CA GLU A 236 11.58 30.05 -5.70
C GLU A 236 12.47 30.54 -6.86
N LEU A 237 13.17 29.63 -7.56
CA LEU A 237 14.15 29.99 -8.61
C LEU A 237 13.62 29.97 -10.06
N ARG A 238 12.29 30.02 -10.26
CA ARG A 238 11.55 30.43 -11.48
C ARG A 238 11.96 29.79 -12.85
N ASN A 239 11.02 29.02 -13.42
CA ASN A 239 10.64 28.83 -14.84
C ASN A 239 11.64 28.67 -16.01
N SER A 240 12.97 28.63 -15.84
CA SER A 240 13.86 28.26 -16.96
C SER A 240 15.22 27.69 -16.52
N MET A 241 15.22 26.67 -15.65
CA MET A 241 16.45 25.99 -15.24
C MET A 241 16.64 24.67 -15.98
N CYS A 242 17.82 24.45 -16.54
CA CYS A 242 18.21 23.17 -17.14
C CYS A 242 18.29 22.05 -16.08
N GLN A 243 17.98 20.81 -16.50
CA GLN A 243 17.94 19.64 -15.61
C GLN A 243 19.26 19.38 -14.88
N GLU A 244 20.39 19.62 -15.54
CA GLU A 244 21.71 19.42 -14.96
C GLU A 244 21.95 20.35 -13.76
N ARG A 245 21.63 21.64 -13.90
CA ARG A 245 21.73 22.60 -12.78
C ARG A 245 20.78 22.26 -11.64
N LEU A 246 19.57 21.80 -11.95
CA LEU A 246 18.63 21.33 -10.93
C LEU A 246 19.21 20.14 -10.14
N LYS A 247 19.77 19.15 -10.85
CA LYS A 247 20.38 17.97 -10.23
C LYS A 247 21.51 18.36 -9.28
N CYS A 248 22.43 19.22 -9.72
CA CYS A 248 23.54 19.68 -8.88
C CYS A 248 23.07 20.47 -7.64
N LEU A 249 22.15 21.43 -7.80
CA LEU A 249 21.62 22.20 -6.66
C LEU A 249 20.86 21.31 -5.67
N SER A 250 20.15 20.30 -6.17
CA SER A 250 19.45 19.33 -5.34
C SER A 250 20.43 18.46 -4.56
N LEU A 251 21.50 17.99 -5.20
CA LEU A 251 22.57 17.24 -4.55
C LEU A 251 23.24 18.07 -3.45
N MET A 252 23.58 19.33 -3.72
CA MET A 252 24.15 20.25 -2.73
C MET A 252 23.20 20.56 -1.56
N SER A 253 21.88 20.50 -1.79
CA SER A 253 20.87 20.71 -0.75
C SER A 253 20.63 19.47 0.11
N ILE A 254 20.77 18.27 -0.48
CA ILE A 254 20.64 16.98 0.20
C ILE A 254 21.89 16.73 1.05
N GLU A 255 23.07 16.89 0.46
CA GLU A 255 24.38 16.68 1.08
C GLU A 255 24.94 17.97 1.66
N ASN A 256 24.08 18.81 2.27
CA ASN A 256 24.51 20.11 2.78
C ASN A 256 25.57 19.99 3.87
N ASP A 257 25.47 18.95 4.70
CA ASP A 257 26.42 18.70 5.78
C ASP A 257 27.83 18.44 5.22
N LEU A 258 27.95 17.62 4.17
CA LEU A 258 29.22 17.40 3.46
C LEU A 258 29.70 18.66 2.73
N LEU A 259 28.79 19.46 2.18
CA LEU A 259 29.15 20.71 1.50
C LEU A 259 29.78 21.74 2.46
N GLN A 260 29.35 21.75 3.73
CA GLN A 260 29.93 22.64 4.75
C GLN A 260 31.37 22.26 5.11
N GLU A 261 31.79 21.01 4.86
CA GLU A 261 33.16 20.54 5.10
C GLU A 261 34.12 20.88 3.96
N ILE A 262 33.62 21.31 2.79
CA ILE A 262 34.45 21.64 1.62
C ILE A 262 35.00 23.08 1.74
N ASP A 263 36.31 23.26 1.55
CA ASP A 263 36.91 24.60 1.48
C ASP A 263 36.58 25.27 0.14
N PHE A 264 35.95 26.44 0.20
CA PHE A 264 35.64 27.24 -0.98
C PHE A 264 36.88 27.74 -1.70
N ASN A 265 38.01 27.93 -1.00
CA ASN A 265 39.24 28.40 -1.62
C ASN A 265 39.81 27.37 -2.62
N ASP A 266 39.81 26.10 -2.23
CA ASP A 266 40.25 24.99 -3.09
C ASP A 266 39.39 24.90 -4.36
N VAL A 267 38.07 25.05 -4.21
CA VAL A 267 37.14 25.04 -5.35
C VAL A 267 37.38 26.23 -6.29
N ILE A 268 37.70 27.41 -5.75
CA ILE A 268 38.01 28.60 -6.55
C ILE A 268 39.33 28.39 -7.31
N GLU A 269 40.34 27.81 -6.66
CA GLU A 269 41.63 27.52 -7.28
C GLU A 269 41.48 26.50 -8.42
N ASP A 270 40.77 25.39 -8.19
CA ASP A 270 40.47 24.40 -9.22
C ASP A 270 39.71 24.98 -10.40
N PHE A 271 38.72 25.84 -10.14
CA PHE A 271 37.98 26.54 -11.20
C PHE A 271 38.89 27.49 -11.99
N ALA A 272 39.77 28.22 -11.31
CA ALA A 272 40.73 29.13 -11.95
C ALA A 272 41.72 28.36 -12.84
N LEU A 273 42.21 27.20 -12.39
CA LEU A 273 43.08 26.32 -13.16
C LEU A 273 42.39 25.80 -14.43
N GLN A 274 41.12 25.37 -14.34
CA GLN A 274 40.36 24.91 -15.51
C GLN A 274 40.05 26.03 -16.53
N LYS A 275 39.88 27.28 -16.07
CA LYS A 275 39.65 28.46 -16.92
C LYS A 275 40.92 29.04 -17.52
N SER A 276 42.10 28.68 -17.02
CA SER A 276 43.40 29.15 -17.51
C SER A 276 43.75 28.52 -18.87
N ARG A 277 43.06 28.94 -19.93
CA ARG A 277 43.53 28.81 -21.31
C ARG A 277 44.55 29.91 -21.61
N ARG A 278 45.75 29.81 -21.04
CA ARG A 278 46.92 30.46 -21.62
C ARG A 278 48.00 29.40 -21.81
N LYS A 279 48.15 28.93 -23.05
CA LYS A 279 49.40 28.25 -23.45
C LYS A 279 50.54 29.26 -23.19
N PRO A 280 51.64 28.85 -22.56
CA PRO A 280 52.83 29.69 -22.51
C PRO A 280 53.29 29.93 -23.96
N VAL A 281 53.53 31.20 -24.28
CA VAL A 281 54.15 31.64 -25.54
C VAL A 281 55.64 31.34 -25.50
#